data_AF-A0A813BSP1-F1
#
_entry.id   AF-A0A813BSP1-F1
#
_cell.length_a   1.000
_cell.length_b   1.000
_cell.length_c   1.000
_cell.angle_alpha   90.00
_cell.angle_beta   90.00
_cell.angle_gamma   90.00
#
_symmetry.space_group_name_H-M   'P 1'
#
loop_
_entity.id
_entity.type
_entity.pdbx_description
1 polymer ?
#
loop_
_entity_poly.entity_id
_entity_poly.type
_entity_poly.pdbx_seq_one_letter_code
_entity_poly.pdbx_strand_id
1 'polypeptide(L)'
;MQALELVAGAAVAKCVAYWACAHGGLVGGIFFPLLYYGLTLGEVCAKVFNISRAVAVPVMLGAVPGALLPAPLTALSFPVGLFVTGPVQTVPILVAIVTASMLLVGSGFLEKLMVKRA
;
A
#
# COMPACT_ATOMS: atom_id res chain seq x y z
N MET A 1 -18.46 -6.48 -12.41
CA MET A 1 -17.38 -5.67 -13.01
C MET A 1 -17.45 -4.20 -12.59
N GLN A 2 -18.60 -3.53 -12.68
CA GLN A 2 -18.75 -2.10 -12.28
C GLN A 2 -18.11 -1.72 -10.93
N ALA A 3 -18.33 -2.51 -9.86
CA ALA A 3 -17.77 -2.18 -8.54
C ALA A 3 -16.23 -2.31 -8.45
N LEU A 4 -15.59 -3.06 -9.34
CA LEU A 4 -14.13 -3.16 -9.38
C LEU A 4 -13.52 -1.92 -10.04
N GLU A 5 -14.10 -1.51 -11.17
CA GLU A 5 -13.68 -0.32 -11.92
C GLU A 5 -13.86 0.95 -11.08
N LEU A 6 -14.92 1.01 -10.27
CA LEU A 6 -15.17 2.12 -9.36
C LEU A 6 -14.12 2.22 -8.23
N VAL A 7 -13.69 1.08 -7.68
CA VAL A 7 -12.65 1.04 -6.63
C VAL A 7 -11.26 1.36 -7.21
N ALA A 8 -10.95 0.83 -8.39
CA ALA A 8 -9.72 1.18 -9.10
C ALA A 8 -9.69 2.67 -9.49
N GLY A 9 -10.81 3.20 -9.97
CA GLY A 9 -10.98 4.62 -10.28
C GLY A 9 -10.83 5.50 -9.03
N ALA A 10 -11.36 5.08 -7.89
CA ALA A 10 -11.21 5.79 -6.61
C ALA A 10 -9.75 5.82 -6.14
N ALA A 11 -9.00 4.72 -6.32
CA ALA A 11 -7.56 4.68 -6.01
C ALA A 11 -6.78 5.69 -6.85
N VAL A 12 -7.02 5.73 -8.17
CA VAL A 12 -6.38 6.70 -9.08
C VAL A 12 -6.78 8.14 -8.75
N ALA A 13 -8.07 8.39 -8.51
CA ALA A 13 -8.56 9.71 -8.14
C ALA A 13 -7.93 10.21 -6.83
N LYS A 14 -7.73 9.31 -5.85
CA LYS A 14 -7.08 9.64 -4.59
C LYS A 14 -5.59 9.97 -4.79
N CYS A 15 -4.88 9.31 -5.72
CA CYS A 15 -3.50 9.67 -6.10
C CYS A 15 -3.41 11.12 -6.59
N VAL A 16 -4.30 11.49 -7.50
CA VAL A 16 -4.36 12.85 -8.07
C VAL A 16 -4.72 13.87 -6.98
N ALA A 17 -5.72 13.56 -6.15
CA ALA A 17 -6.14 14.43 -5.06
C ALA A 17 -5.01 14.66 -4.04
N TYR A 18 -4.30 13.60 -3.63
CA TYR A 18 -3.16 13.72 -2.73
C TYR A 18 -2.04 14.57 -3.34
N TRP A 19 -1.71 14.34 -4.61
CA TRP A 19 -0.68 15.10 -5.31
C TRP A 19 -1.02 16.60 -5.36
N ALA A 20 -2.26 16.94 -5.69
CA ALA A 20 -2.74 18.33 -5.70
C ALA A 20 -2.68 18.96 -4.30
N CYS A 21 -3.11 18.25 -3.25
CA CYS A 21 -3.04 18.74 -1.88
C CYS A 21 -1.60 18.95 -1.40
N ALA A 22 -0.69 18.02 -1.73
CA ALA A 22 0.71 18.08 -1.33
C ALA A 22 1.45 19.27 -1.98
N HIS A 23 1.14 19.60 -3.24
CA HIS A 23 1.71 20.75 -3.93
C HIS A 23 0.97 22.06 -3.62
N GLY A 24 -0.28 21.99 -3.19
CA GLY A 24 -1.10 23.13 -2.78
C GLY A 24 -0.78 23.70 -1.40
N GLY A 25 0.24 23.18 -0.71
CA GLY A 25 0.65 23.67 0.61
C GLY A 25 -0.26 23.26 1.77
N LEU A 26 -1.13 22.26 1.57
CA LEU A 26 -1.95 21.72 2.66
C LEU A 26 -1.11 20.88 3.61
N VAL A 27 -1.27 21.13 4.92
CA VAL A 27 -0.53 20.38 5.95
C VAL A 27 -1.13 18.99 6.10
N GLY A 28 -0.33 17.96 5.80
CA GLY A 28 -0.74 16.56 5.93
C GLY A 28 0.37 15.57 5.59
N GLY A 29 0.25 14.34 6.07
CA GLY A 29 1.20 13.26 5.83
C GLY A 29 0.77 12.31 4.71
N ILE A 30 1.72 11.58 4.14
CA ILE A 30 1.48 10.58 3.09
C ILE A 30 0.86 9.26 3.62
N PHE A 31 0.99 8.98 4.92
CA PHE A 31 0.68 7.68 5.51
C PHE A 31 -0.78 7.23 5.29
N PHE A 32 -1.77 8.05 5.64
CA PHE A 32 -3.19 7.72 5.46
C PHE A 32 -3.60 7.56 3.98
N PRO A 33 -3.14 8.41 3.03
CA PRO A 33 -3.28 8.15 1.61
C PRO A 33 -2.75 6.76 1.20
N LEU A 34 -1.57 6.34 1.69
CA LEU A 34 -1.01 5.02 1.39
C LEU A 34 -1.87 3.87 1.93
N LEU A 35 -2.44 4.04 3.13
CA LEU A 35 -3.38 3.05 3.68
C LEU A 35 -4.63 2.93 2.82
N TYR A 36 -5.17 4.06 2.32
CA TYR A 36 -6.32 4.05 1.43
C TYR A 36 -6.02 3.33 0.10
N TYR A 37 -4.82 3.54 -0.47
CA TYR A 37 -4.38 2.77 -1.64
C TYR A 37 -4.24 1.29 -1.32
N GLY A 38 -3.64 0.92 -0.18
CA GLY A 38 -3.55 -0.47 0.26
C GLY A 38 -4.90 -1.17 0.39
N LEU A 39 -5.90 -0.49 0.97
CA LEU A 39 -7.28 -1.02 1.08
C LEU A 39 -7.93 -1.25 -0.27
N THR A 40 -7.91 -0.22 -1.14
CA THR A 40 -8.55 -0.26 -2.45
C THR A 40 -7.87 -1.27 -3.38
N LEU A 41 -6.54 -1.32 -3.38
CA LEU A 41 -5.77 -2.32 -4.13
C LEU A 41 -5.97 -3.72 -3.56
N GLY A 42 -6.09 -3.89 -2.24
CA GLY A 42 -6.43 -5.17 -1.62
C GLY A 42 -7.76 -5.74 -2.10
N GLU A 43 -8.79 -4.90 -2.20
CA GLU A 43 -10.10 -5.27 -2.77
C GLU A 43 -10.02 -5.65 -4.26
N VAL A 44 -9.18 -4.94 -5.02
CA VAL A 44 -8.93 -5.26 -6.43
C VAL A 44 -8.20 -6.61 -6.54
N CYS A 45 -7.12 -6.80 -5.80
CA CYS A 45 -6.33 -8.03 -5.79
C CYS A 45 -7.16 -9.24 -5.36
N ALA A 46 -8.01 -9.11 -4.33
CA ALA A 46 -8.91 -10.18 -3.90
C ALA A 46 -9.80 -10.69 -5.05
N LYS A 47 -10.35 -9.77 -5.85
CA LYS A 47 -11.23 -10.10 -6.97
C LYS A 47 -10.47 -10.60 -8.20
N VAL A 48 -9.34 -9.98 -8.54
CA VAL A 48 -8.53 -10.34 -9.71
C VAL A 48 -7.88 -11.71 -9.53
N PHE A 49 -7.31 -11.98 -8.34
CA PHE A 49 -6.61 -13.23 -8.04
C PHE A 49 -7.49 -14.30 -7.40
N ASN A 50 -8.80 -14.03 -7.22
CA ASN A 50 -9.74 -14.94 -6.55
C ASN A 50 -9.29 -15.39 -5.14
N ILE A 51 -8.67 -14.47 -4.39
CA ILE A 51 -8.19 -14.71 -3.02
C ILE A 51 -9.20 -14.15 -2.02
N SER A 52 -9.33 -14.79 -0.85
CA SER A 52 -10.13 -14.26 0.24
C SER A 52 -9.72 -12.84 0.60
N ARG A 53 -10.71 -11.94 0.69
CA ARG A 53 -10.49 -10.53 1.10
C ARG A 53 -9.84 -10.42 2.47
N ALA A 54 -10.16 -11.36 3.37
CA ALA A 54 -9.58 -11.42 4.71
C ALA A 54 -8.05 -11.61 4.70
N VAL A 55 -7.47 -12.06 3.58
CA VAL A 55 -6.02 -12.19 3.41
C VAL A 55 -5.47 -11.10 2.49
N ALA A 56 -6.12 -10.86 1.35
CA ALA A 56 -5.64 -9.91 0.36
C ALA A 56 -5.61 -8.45 0.86
N VAL A 57 -6.63 -8.04 1.63
CA VAL A 57 -6.72 -6.66 2.14
C VAL A 57 -5.64 -6.36 3.19
N PRO A 58 -5.44 -7.17 4.25
CA PRO A 58 -4.36 -6.93 5.22
C PRO A 58 -2.97 -6.97 4.60
N VAL A 59 -2.74 -7.88 3.64
CA VAL A 59 -1.46 -8.00 2.93
C VAL A 59 -1.15 -6.72 2.16
N MET A 60 -2.10 -6.20 1.38
CA MET A 60 -1.91 -4.96 0.61
C MET A 60 -1.88 -3.71 1.49
N LEU A 61 -2.61 -3.71 2.61
CA LEU A 61 -2.59 -2.63 3.60
C LEU A 61 -1.20 -2.43 4.21
N GLY A 62 -0.45 -3.51 4.44
CA GLY A 62 0.94 -3.43 4.89
C GLY A 62 1.93 -3.18 3.75
N ALA A 63 1.79 -3.89 2.63
CA ALA A 63 2.74 -3.86 1.54
C ALA A 63 2.86 -2.49 0.87
N VAL A 64 1.75 -1.76 0.70
CA VAL A 64 1.75 -0.46 0.01
C VAL A 64 2.50 0.63 0.81
N PRO A 65 2.24 0.83 2.11
CA PRO A 65 3.09 1.68 2.95
C PRO A 65 4.54 1.19 3.04
N GLY A 66 4.75 -0.12 3.17
CA GLY A 66 6.10 -0.72 3.26
C GLY A 66 6.94 -0.53 1.99
N ALA A 67 6.30 -0.35 0.84
CA ALA A 67 6.95 -0.05 -0.42
C ALA A 67 7.65 1.33 -0.45
N LEU A 68 7.18 2.29 0.35
CA LEU A 68 7.68 3.68 0.34
C LEU A 68 8.33 4.10 1.65
N LEU A 69 7.96 3.47 2.76
CA LEU A 69 8.49 3.77 4.09
C LEU A 69 9.45 2.65 4.51
N PRO A 70 10.73 2.95 4.82
CA PRO A 70 11.73 1.96 5.24
C PRO A 70 11.52 1.47 6.69
N ALA A 71 10.30 1.07 7.03
CA ALA A 71 9.90 0.59 8.35
C ALA A 71 9.02 -0.67 8.25
N PRO A 72 9.56 -1.80 7.75
CA PRO A 72 8.76 -2.99 7.43
C PRO A 72 8.07 -3.61 8.66
N LEU A 73 8.71 -3.59 9.83
CA LEU A 73 8.11 -4.11 11.07
C LEU A 73 6.95 -3.24 11.57
N THR A 74 7.06 -1.92 11.45
CA THR A 74 5.97 -0.99 11.78
C THR A 74 4.83 -1.10 10.78
N ALA A 75 5.15 -1.30 9.49
CA ALA A 75 4.16 -1.57 8.46
C ALA A 75 3.44 -2.92 8.64
N LEU A 76 4.05 -3.88 9.34
CA LEU A 76 3.43 -5.16 9.71
C LEU A 76 2.51 -5.04 10.92
N SER A 77 2.93 -4.32 11.97
CA SER A 77 2.15 -4.25 13.22
C SER A 77 0.78 -3.60 13.01
N PHE A 78 0.66 -2.69 12.06
CA PHE A 78 -0.59 -2.00 11.74
C PHE A 78 -1.69 -2.93 11.18
N PRO A 79 -1.52 -3.66 10.05
CA PRO A 79 -2.51 -4.60 9.54
C PRO A 79 -2.79 -5.75 10.52
N VAL A 80 -1.76 -6.23 11.24
CA VAL A 80 -1.93 -7.31 12.23
C VAL A 80 -2.82 -6.86 13.38
N GLY A 81 -2.60 -5.65 13.90
CA GLY A 81 -3.42 -5.07 14.96
C GLY A 81 -4.83 -4.71 14.50
N LEU A 82 -4.98 -4.18 13.28
CA LEU A 82 -6.26 -3.73 12.76
C LEU A 82 -7.23 -4.88 12.44
N PHE A 83 -6.71 -5.98 11.88
CA PHE A 83 -7.52 -7.12 11.45
C PHE A 83 -7.48 -8.30 12.42
N VAL A 84 -6.77 -8.17 13.55
CA VAL A 84 -6.61 -9.22 14.58
C VAL A 84 -6.17 -10.54 13.93
N THR A 85 -5.16 -10.47 13.06
CA THR A 85 -4.72 -11.63 12.28
C THR A 85 -3.92 -12.61 13.15
N GLY A 86 -4.22 -13.90 13.03
CA GLY A 86 -3.46 -14.94 13.72
C GLY A 86 -2.04 -15.12 13.14
N PRO A 87 -1.14 -15.82 13.85
CA PRO A 87 0.28 -15.96 13.46
C PRO A 87 0.49 -16.50 12.04
N VAL A 88 -0.40 -17.41 11.60
CA VAL A 88 -0.35 -18.02 10.26
C VAL A 88 -0.65 -16.99 9.16
N GLN A 89 -1.53 -16.04 9.42
CA GLN A 89 -1.91 -14.98 8.48
C GLN A 89 -0.89 -13.82 8.48
N THR A 90 -0.08 -13.70 9.53
CA THR A 90 0.99 -12.70 9.61
C THR A 90 2.13 -12.97 8.61
N VAL A 91 2.41 -14.24 8.31
CA VAL A 91 3.49 -14.65 7.39
C VAL A 91 3.35 -14.02 6.00
N PRO A 92 2.23 -14.15 5.27
CA PRO A 92 2.09 -13.55 3.95
C PRO A 92 2.14 -12.02 3.97
N ILE A 93 1.70 -11.39 5.06
CA ILE A 93 1.77 -9.94 5.23
C ILE A 93 3.25 -9.50 5.31
N LEU A 94 4.04 -10.17 6.16
CA LEU A 94 5.46 -9.86 6.31
C LEU A 94 6.23 -10.09 5.00
N VAL A 95 5.97 -11.21 4.31
CA VAL A 95 6.62 -11.53 3.03
C VAL A 95 6.33 -10.43 2.01
N ALA A 96 5.05 -10.04 1.85
CA ALA A 96 4.67 -9.00 0.90
C ALA A 96 5.31 -7.64 1.23
N ILE A 97 5.36 -7.27 2.52
CA ILE A 97 6.01 -6.03 2.96
C ILE A 97 7.50 -6.04 2.61
N VAL A 98 8.23 -7.10 3.00
CA VAL A 98 9.67 -7.19 2.77
C VAL A 98 9.98 -7.18 1.27
N THR A 99 9.20 -7.90 0.46
CA THR A 99 9.35 -7.89 -1.00
C THR A 99 9.10 -6.50 -1.58
N ALA A 100 8.03 -5.82 -1.16
CA ALA A 100 7.73 -4.47 -1.63
C ALA A 100 8.82 -3.45 -1.23
N SER A 101 9.28 -3.50 0.01
CA SER A 101 10.37 -2.65 0.51
C SER A 101 11.69 -2.92 -0.24
N MET A 102 12.05 -4.18 -0.47
CA MET A 102 13.26 -4.53 -1.23
C MET A 102 13.21 -4.01 -2.67
N LEU A 103 12.06 -4.13 -3.34
CA LEU A 103 11.93 -3.75 -4.74
C LEU A 103 12.06 -2.24 -4.97
N LEU A 104 11.50 -1.41 -4.08
CA LEU A 104 11.46 0.04 -4.30
C LEU A 104 12.54 0.80 -3.52
N VAL A 105 12.70 0.48 -2.24
CA VAL A 105 13.66 1.14 -1.36
C VAL A 105 15.00 0.41 -1.39
N GLY A 106 15.00 -0.91 -1.21
CA GLY A 106 16.22 -1.71 -1.14
C GLY A 106 17.06 -1.72 -2.42
N SER A 107 16.42 -1.64 -3.59
CA SER A 107 17.09 -1.59 -4.90
C SER A 107 17.64 -0.20 -5.26
N GLY A 108 17.30 0.83 -4.47
CA GLY A 108 17.56 2.24 -4.80
C GLY A 108 16.80 2.73 -6.04
N PHE A 109 15.74 2.02 -6.47
CA PHE A 109 14.98 2.40 -7.67
C PHE A 109 14.40 3.82 -7.56
N LEU A 110 13.80 4.15 -6.40
CA LEU A 110 13.25 5.49 -6.15
C LEU A 110 14.35 6.55 -6.15
N GLU A 111 15.49 6.28 -5.52
CA GLU A 111 16.64 7.19 -5.45
C GLU A 111 17.18 7.49 -6.86
N LYS A 112 17.38 6.44 -7.68
CA LYS A 112 17.83 6.58 -9.07
C LYS A 112 16.87 7.38 -9.93
N LEU A 113 15.56 7.23 -9.71
CA LEU A 113 14.55 8.04 -10.40
C LEU A 113 14.56 9.51 -9.98
N MET A 114 14.82 9.79 -8.70
CA MET A 114 14.90 11.17 -8.19
C MET A 114 16.15 11.88 -8.71
N VAL A 115 17.30 11.22 -8.73
CA VAL A 115 18.56 11.78 -9.26
C VAL A 115 18.45 12.12 -10.75
N LYS A 116 17.73 11.31 -11.54
CA LYS A 116 17.57 11.54 -12.98
C LYS A 116 16.63 12.71 -13.33
N ARG A 117 15.90 13.24 -12.35
CA ARG A 117 14.95 14.35 -12.52
C ARG A 117 15.58 15.71 -12.20
N ALA A 118 16.69 15.72 -11.45
CA ALA A 118 17.51 16.89 -11.19
C ALA A 118 18.48 17.15 -12.36
#